data_AF-A0A7C1AML0-F1
#
_entry.id   AF-A0A7C1AML0-F1
#
_cell.length_a   1.000
_cell.length_b   1.000
_cell.length_c   1.000
_cell.angle_alpha   90.00
_cell.angle_beta   90.00
_cell.angle_gamma   90.00
#
_symmetry.space_group_name_H-M   'P 1'
#
loop_
_entity.id
_entity.type
_entity.pdbx_description
1 polymer ?
#
loop_
_entity_poly.entity_id
_entity_poly.type
_entity_poly.pdbx_seq_one_letter_code
_entity_poly.pdbx_strand_id
1 'polypeptide(L)'
;MLNKFVIPNENMELHLTPDGAEVYKKGISTGVINKEAADFFMSIDGTKTLNEIVEGLYFVKDQEDLENFLKFIEKAVSYGDIVLSERPVKVHLKVTGDINHYIPTHVMVELTYRCNLSCSHCYARYYRNNIELGPKKWVEKLRMMKELGVRYVEFTGGEPLIKNGFVKILFYCLQNFHKVGILTNGYSLKSEILKIIKDYKDKVLVNISLDSSDPDEHNKFRGRSDAFQKTVATIRMLAEEDIFVRVTMSVYEHNIERIESTLILAKEAGAKSFAWGPVFLFGKGKEFDTMSIPTSAKFIEKTEELSKKYKDFVAVLEGDKLESIDYFGNCGLGWRSITLSPDGKVRACPFLRPSKDFVLGDIKRQLPLTVFQNKKIFLYRSLKAPDFEICGDCKYLVFCKGCIVRGLQMVKDKKVKCNWYRANEEILECLFT
;
A
#
# COMPACT_ATOMS: atom_id res chain seq x y z
N MET A 1 0.94 -34.29 -23.73
CA MET A 1 0.40 -33.23 -22.84
C MET A 1 -1.04 -32.87 -23.21
N LEU A 2 -1.33 -32.68 -24.50
CA LEU A 2 -2.63 -32.21 -25.00
C LEU A 2 -3.87 -33.00 -24.51
N ASN A 3 -3.76 -34.32 -24.34
CA ASN A 3 -4.90 -35.15 -23.88
C ASN A 3 -5.16 -35.09 -22.37
N LYS A 4 -4.38 -34.33 -21.59
CA LYS A 4 -4.54 -34.24 -20.13
C LYS A 4 -5.52 -33.14 -19.76
N PHE A 5 -6.33 -33.38 -18.74
CA PHE A 5 -7.18 -32.38 -18.10
C PHE A 5 -6.35 -31.34 -17.38
N VAL A 6 -6.72 -30.07 -17.51
CA VAL A 6 -5.99 -28.94 -16.90
C VAL A 6 -6.74 -28.43 -15.69
N ILE A 7 -6.23 -28.74 -14.50
CA ILE A 7 -6.86 -28.40 -13.23
C ILE A 7 -6.14 -27.18 -12.63
N PRO A 8 -6.83 -26.06 -12.36
CA PRO A 8 -6.21 -24.94 -11.64
C PRO A 8 -5.92 -25.32 -10.19
N ASN A 9 -4.84 -24.78 -9.62
CA ASN A 9 -4.56 -24.97 -8.19
C ASN A 9 -5.64 -24.29 -7.33
N GLU A 10 -6.27 -25.05 -6.42
CA GLU A 10 -7.32 -24.56 -5.52
C GLU A 10 -6.88 -23.41 -4.58
N ASN A 11 -5.57 -23.28 -4.33
CA ASN A 11 -5.00 -22.23 -3.51
C ASN A 11 -4.63 -20.97 -4.31
N MET A 12 -4.83 -21.00 -5.62
CA MET A 12 -4.62 -19.87 -6.52
C MET A 12 -5.87 -19.01 -6.59
N GLU A 13 -5.67 -17.70 -6.60
CA GLU A 13 -6.72 -16.73 -6.88
C GLU A 13 -6.24 -15.75 -7.94
N LEU A 14 -7.15 -15.33 -8.81
CA LEU A 14 -6.90 -14.25 -9.76
C LEU A 14 -7.53 -12.94 -9.29
N HIS A 15 -6.80 -11.85 -9.48
CA HIS A 15 -7.34 -10.51 -9.41
C HIS A 15 -7.21 -9.84 -10.77
N LEU A 16 -8.31 -9.81 -11.52
CA LEU A 16 -8.37 -9.31 -12.89
C LEU A 16 -8.13 -7.81 -12.92
N THR A 17 -7.40 -7.37 -13.94
CA THR A 17 -7.16 -5.97 -14.25
C THR A 17 -7.30 -5.74 -15.76
N PRO A 18 -7.42 -4.50 -16.23
CA PRO A 18 -7.36 -4.19 -17.67
C PRO A 18 -6.09 -4.67 -18.39
N ASP A 19 -4.98 -4.85 -17.66
CA ASP A 19 -3.68 -5.29 -18.22
C ASP A 19 -3.53 -6.83 -18.22
N GLY A 20 -4.42 -7.57 -17.55
CA GLY A 20 -4.32 -9.02 -17.35
C GLY A 20 -4.82 -9.44 -15.98
N ALA A 21 -3.96 -10.05 -15.15
CA ALA A 21 -4.31 -10.39 -13.78
C ALA A 21 -3.11 -10.41 -12.83
N GLU A 22 -3.33 -10.07 -11.57
CA GLU A 22 -2.42 -10.41 -10.48
C GLU A 22 -2.76 -11.80 -9.94
N VAL A 23 -1.74 -12.65 -9.79
CA VAL A 23 -1.87 -14.02 -9.28
C VAL A 23 -1.56 -14.04 -7.80
N TYR A 24 -2.46 -14.65 -7.02
CA TYR A 24 -2.29 -14.80 -5.58
C TYR A 24 -2.27 -16.27 -5.18
N LYS A 25 -1.33 -16.65 -4.31
CA LYS A 25 -1.32 -17.96 -3.63
C LYS A 25 -1.35 -17.75 -2.14
N LYS A 26 -2.31 -18.38 -1.45
CA LYS A 26 -2.52 -18.20 0.00
C LYS A 26 -2.63 -16.72 0.41
N GLY A 27 -3.12 -15.87 -0.49
CA GLY A 27 -3.30 -14.42 -0.30
C GLY A 27 -2.08 -13.54 -0.57
N ILE A 28 -0.93 -14.12 -0.91
CA ILE A 28 0.29 -13.39 -1.28
C ILE A 28 0.37 -13.30 -2.80
N SER A 29 0.70 -12.12 -3.33
CA SER A 29 0.91 -11.91 -4.76
C SER A 29 2.16 -12.68 -5.19
N THR A 30 2.04 -13.61 -6.13
CA THR A 30 3.17 -14.39 -6.66
C THR A 30 3.61 -13.94 -8.06
N GLY A 31 2.86 -13.02 -8.66
CA GLY A 31 3.22 -12.46 -9.96
C GLY A 31 2.03 -11.85 -10.66
N VAL A 32 2.27 -11.53 -11.92
CA VAL A 32 1.37 -10.83 -12.82
C VAL A 32 1.42 -11.53 -14.15
N ILE A 33 0.26 -11.74 -14.73
CA ILE A 33 0.09 -12.42 -16.01
C ILE A 33 -0.61 -11.47 -16.98
N ASN A 34 -0.27 -11.60 -18.27
CA ASN A 34 -0.90 -10.83 -19.32
C ASN A 34 -2.36 -11.29 -19.55
N LYS A 35 -3.07 -10.59 -20.41
CA LYS A 35 -4.48 -10.89 -20.74
C LYS A 35 -4.69 -12.30 -21.29
N GLU A 36 -3.82 -12.76 -22.18
CA GLU A 36 -3.92 -14.09 -22.80
C GLU A 36 -3.81 -15.21 -21.76
N ALA A 37 -2.83 -15.10 -20.85
CA ALA A 37 -2.69 -16.04 -19.75
C ALA A 37 -3.88 -15.96 -18.78
N ALA A 38 -4.39 -14.77 -18.49
CA ALA A 38 -5.60 -14.61 -17.66
C ALA A 38 -6.81 -15.28 -18.32
N ASP A 39 -7.04 -15.08 -19.62
CA ASP A 39 -8.13 -15.71 -20.37
C ASP A 39 -7.99 -17.24 -20.39
N PHE A 40 -6.76 -17.75 -20.50
CA PHE A 40 -6.50 -19.18 -20.32
C PHE A 40 -6.91 -19.67 -18.93
N PHE A 41 -6.46 -19.04 -17.85
CA PHE A 41 -6.82 -19.47 -16.49
C PHE A 41 -8.33 -19.36 -16.20
N MET A 42 -9.01 -18.40 -16.83
CA MET A 42 -10.47 -18.28 -16.78
C MET A 42 -11.19 -19.37 -17.57
N SER A 43 -10.52 -19.99 -18.55
CA SER A 43 -11.07 -21.08 -19.37
C SER A 43 -10.96 -22.47 -18.73
N ILE A 44 -10.15 -22.62 -17.67
CA ILE A 44 -9.90 -23.91 -17.03
C ILE A 44 -10.67 -24.08 -15.73
N ASP A 45 -11.29 -25.24 -15.57
CA ASP A 45 -11.96 -25.67 -14.34
C ASP A 45 -11.69 -27.16 -14.03
N GLY A 46 -10.73 -27.78 -14.73
CA GLY A 46 -10.39 -29.19 -14.62
C GLY A 46 -11.31 -30.17 -15.34
N THR A 47 -12.30 -29.69 -16.11
CA THR A 47 -13.22 -30.55 -16.87
C THR A 47 -12.86 -30.74 -18.34
N LYS A 48 -11.94 -29.91 -18.87
CA LYS A 48 -11.46 -29.96 -20.25
C LYS A 48 -10.01 -30.39 -20.33
N THR A 49 -9.68 -31.11 -21.40
CA THR A 49 -8.32 -31.42 -21.80
C THR A 49 -7.62 -30.18 -22.35
N LEU A 50 -6.29 -30.18 -22.33
CA LEU A 50 -5.50 -29.09 -22.88
C LEU A 50 -5.77 -28.88 -24.38
N ASN A 51 -6.05 -29.95 -25.14
CA ASN A 51 -6.44 -29.85 -26.54
C ASN A 51 -7.74 -29.07 -26.73
N GLU A 52 -8.79 -29.44 -25.98
CA GLU A 52 -10.09 -28.75 -26.02
C GLU A 52 -9.99 -27.29 -25.55
N ILE A 53 -9.06 -26.99 -24.64
CA ILE A 53 -8.79 -25.61 -24.21
C ILE A 53 -8.14 -24.83 -25.33
N VAL A 54 -7.08 -25.36 -25.95
CA VAL A 54 -6.34 -24.71 -27.04
C VAL A 54 -7.26 -24.33 -28.21
N GLU A 55 -8.18 -25.21 -28.59
CA GLU A 55 -9.16 -24.94 -29.66
C GLU A 55 -10.04 -23.70 -29.39
N GLY A 56 -10.19 -23.31 -28.12
CA GLY A 56 -10.96 -22.12 -27.71
C GLY A 56 -10.13 -20.86 -27.49
N LEU A 57 -8.80 -20.91 -27.58
CA LEU A 57 -7.93 -19.76 -27.30
C LEU A 57 -7.65 -18.96 -28.59
N TYR A 58 -8.14 -17.73 -28.64
CA TYR A 58 -8.02 -16.84 -29.81
C TYR A 58 -6.58 -16.46 -30.18
N PHE A 59 -5.64 -16.64 -29.25
CA PHE A 59 -4.23 -16.30 -29.40
C PHE A 59 -3.35 -17.48 -29.79
N VAL A 60 -3.92 -18.68 -29.96
CA VAL A 60 -3.20 -19.83 -30.54
C VAL A 60 -3.68 -20.03 -31.97
N LYS A 61 -2.97 -19.46 -32.94
CA LYS A 61 -3.41 -19.43 -34.35
C LYS A 61 -2.61 -20.35 -35.25
N ASP A 62 -1.37 -20.61 -34.88
CA ASP A 62 -0.46 -21.46 -35.63
C ASP A 62 0.40 -22.34 -34.70
N GLN A 63 1.34 -23.06 -35.32
CA GLN A 63 2.20 -23.99 -34.59
C GLN A 63 3.20 -23.27 -33.67
N GLU A 64 3.65 -22.07 -34.02
CA GLU A 64 4.59 -21.30 -33.20
C GLU A 64 3.90 -20.80 -31.92
N ASP A 65 2.67 -20.28 -32.04
CA ASP A 65 1.85 -19.89 -30.89
C ASP A 65 1.61 -21.10 -29.96
N LEU A 66 1.30 -22.26 -30.53
CA LEU A 66 1.08 -23.48 -29.76
C LEU A 66 2.34 -23.90 -29.00
N GLU A 67 3.51 -23.88 -29.65
CA GLU A 67 4.79 -24.20 -28.99
C GLU A 67 5.11 -23.22 -27.85
N ASN A 68 4.86 -21.93 -28.05
CA ASN A 68 5.05 -20.91 -27.02
C ASN A 68 4.07 -21.08 -25.86
N PHE A 69 2.81 -21.39 -26.15
CA PHE A 69 1.80 -21.67 -25.14
C PHE A 69 2.13 -22.93 -24.34
N LEU A 70 2.60 -24.00 -24.98
CA LEU A 70 3.03 -25.22 -24.28
C LEU A 70 4.22 -24.96 -23.33
N LYS A 71 5.18 -24.12 -23.72
CA LYS A 71 6.25 -23.66 -22.80
C LYS A 71 5.69 -22.90 -21.60
N PHE A 72 4.64 -22.10 -21.80
CA PHE A 72 3.93 -21.44 -20.70
C PHE A 72 3.23 -22.46 -19.79
N ILE A 73 2.56 -23.47 -20.34
CA ILE A 73 1.95 -24.57 -19.57
C ILE A 73 2.99 -25.30 -18.71
N GLU A 74 4.16 -25.61 -19.26
CA GLU A 74 5.24 -26.24 -18.50
C GLU A 74 5.69 -25.39 -17.30
N LYS A 75 5.80 -24.06 -17.48
CA LYS A 75 6.08 -23.13 -16.39
C LYS A 75 4.94 -23.07 -15.36
N ALA A 76 3.70 -23.03 -15.80
CA ALA A 76 2.54 -23.02 -14.91
C ALA A 76 2.46 -24.31 -14.07
N VAL A 77 2.83 -25.47 -14.64
CA VAL A 77 2.96 -26.74 -13.90
C VAL A 77 4.13 -26.66 -12.91
N SER A 78 5.30 -26.16 -13.31
CA SER A 78 6.49 -26.11 -12.44
C SER A 78 6.32 -25.15 -11.26
N TYR A 79 5.57 -24.06 -11.44
CA TYR A 79 5.17 -23.16 -10.37
C TYR A 79 3.99 -23.68 -9.53
N GLY A 80 3.38 -24.80 -9.94
CA GLY A 80 2.21 -25.36 -9.30
C GLY A 80 0.96 -24.47 -9.42
N ASP A 81 0.85 -23.67 -10.48
CA ASP A 81 -0.37 -22.92 -10.81
C ASP A 81 -1.47 -23.84 -11.36
N ILE A 82 -1.07 -24.90 -12.06
CA ILE A 82 -1.96 -25.92 -12.64
C ILE A 82 -1.43 -27.32 -12.39
N VAL A 83 -2.33 -28.30 -12.46
CA VAL A 83 -2.05 -29.74 -12.41
C VAL A 83 -2.61 -30.39 -13.67
N LEU A 84 -1.81 -31.21 -14.34
CA LEU A 84 -2.26 -32.02 -15.47
C LEU A 84 -2.69 -33.40 -14.98
N SER A 85 -3.91 -33.81 -15.32
CA SER A 85 -4.52 -35.06 -14.84
C SER A 85 -5.02 -35.94 -15.99
N GLU A 86 -5.03 -37.25 -15.77
CA GLU A 86 -5.65 -38.23 -16.67
C GLU A 86 -7.18 -38.29 -16.51
N ARG A 87 -7.71 -37.72 -15.42
CA ARG A 87 -9.14 -37.70 -15.10
C ARG A 87 -9.62 -36.27 -14.80
N PRO A 88 -10.86 -35.92 -15.16
CA PRO A 88 -11.40 -34.61 -14.85
C PRO A 88 -11.61 -34.45 -13.34
N VAL A 89 -11.27 -33.28 -12.81
CA VAL A 89 -11.52 -32.89 -11.41
C VAL A 89 -11.98 -31.45 -11.43
N LYS A 90 -13.26 -31.22 -11.12
CA LYS A 90 -13.82 -29.87 -11.16
C LYS A 90 -13.28 -29.03 -10.00
N VAL A 91 -12.61 -27.93 -10.32
CA VAL A 91 -12.11 -26.94 -9.35
C VAL A 91 -12.60 -25.56 -9.77
N HIS A 92 -13.12 -24.80 -8.80
CA HIS A 92 -13.52 -23.42 -9.03
C HIS A 92 -12.36 -22.48 -8.68
N LEU A 93 -11.76 -21.86 -9.69
CA LEU A 93 -10.75 -20.83 -9.49
C LEU A 93 -11.43 -19.58 -8.89
N LYS A 94 -10.88 -19.07 -7.79
CA LYS A 94 -11.40 -17.86 -7.17
C LYS A 94 -10.94 -16.64 -7.94
N VAL A 95 -11.90 -15.82 -8.37
CA VAL A 95 -11.66 -14.64 -9.21
C VAL A 95 -12.24 -13.40 -8.54
N THR A 96 -11.45 -12.33 -8.56
CA THR A 96 -11.81 -10.99 -8.08
C THR A 96 -11.29 -9.95 -9.09
N GLY A 97 -11.49 -8.66 -8.84
CA GLY A 97 -11.08 -7.62 -9.78
C GLY A 97 -12.06 -7.44 -10.93
N ASP A 98 -11.63 -6.74 -11.98
CA ASP A 98 -12.46 -6.44 -13.15
C ASP A 98 -11.57 -6.23 -14.39
N ILE A 99 -11.99 -6.74 -15.54
CA ILE A 99 -11.24 -6.61 -16.80
C ILE A 99 -11.34 -5.21 -17.42
N ASN A 100 -12.31 -4.41 -16.99
CA ASN A 100 -12.58 -3.08 -17.55
C ASN A 100 -12.22 -1.95 -16.58
N HIS A 101 -11.85 -2.26 -15.34
CA HIS A 101 -11.56 -1.27 -14.29
C HIS A 101 -10.49 -1.78 -13.32
N TYR A 102 -9.63 -0.88 -12.87
CA TYR A 102 -8.68 -1.22 -11.81
C TYR A 102 -9.39 -1.21 -10.45
N ILE A 103 -9.49 -2.39 -9.85
CA ILE A 103 -9.96 -2.55 -8.47
C ILE A 103 -8.73 -2.50 -7.54
N PRO A 104 -8.71 -1.63 -6.51
CA PRO A 104 -7.58 -1.59 -5.60
C PRO A 104 -7.49 -2.88 -4.78
N THR A 105 -6.27 -3.35 -4.55
CA THR A 105 -6.00 -4.48 -3.64
C THR A 105 -5.65 -4.01 -2.24
N HIS A 106 -5.28 -2.74 -2.07
CA HIS A 106 -4.94 -2.10 -0.80
C HIS A 106 -5.78 -0.85 -0.52
N VAL A 107 -6.24 -0.71 0.73
CA VAL A 107 -6.93 0.50 1.21
C VAL A 107 -6.30 1.01 2.50
N MET A 108 -5.90 2.28 2.50
CA MET A 108 -5.61 3.05 3.71
C MET A 108 -6.90 3.67 4.23
N VAL A 109 -7.24 3.44 5.49
CA VAL A 109 -8.49 3.88 6.11
C VAL A 109 -8.18 4.89 7.21
N GLU A 110 -8.42 6.15 6.90
CA GLU A 110 -8.39 7.22 7.90
C GLU A 110 -9.71 7.20 8.65
N LEU A 111 -9.73 6.53 9.80
CA LEU A 111 -10.98 6.31 10.55
C LEU A 111 -11.52 7.57 11.22
N THR A 112 -10.61 8.45 11.61
CA THR A 112 -10.87 9.72 12.28
C THR A 112 -9.68 10.65 12.08
N TYR A 113 -9.91 11.97 12.08
CA TYR A 113 -8.83 12.95 12.19
C TYR A 113 -8.62 13.45 13.62
N ARG A 114 -9.39 12.95 14.59
CA ARG A 114 -9.12 13.17 16.01
C ARG A 114 -7.83 12.46 16.41
N CYS A 115 -7.09 13.07 17.32
CA CYS A 115 -5.84 12.51 17.82
C CYS A 115 -5.63 12.98 19.26
N ASN A 116 -5.09 12.10 20.11
CA ASN A 116 -4.67 12.35 21.48
C ASN A 116 -3.30 13.08 21.58
N LEU A 117 -2.65 13.35 20.44
CA LEU A 117 -1.41 14.13 20.33
C LEU A 117 -1.60 15.42 19.49
N SER A 118 -0.56 16.26 19.45
CA SER A 118 -0.54 17.51 18.70
C SER A 118 0.78 17.74 17.96
N CYS A 119 1.26 16.69 17.26
CA CYS A 119 2.58 16.66 16.65
C CYS A 119 2.87 17.86 15.72
N SER A 120 4.10 18.36 15.77
CA SER A 120 4.53 19.56 15.05
C SER A 120 4.51 19.39 13.53
N HIS A 121 4.76 18.19 13.00
CA HIS A 121 4.78 17.91 11.56
C HIS A 121 3.43 17.47 10.94
N CYS A 122 2.36 17.33 11.74
CA CYS A 122 1.21 16.48 11.37
C CYS A 122 0.53 16.92 10.06
N TYR A 123 0.44 16.00 9.09
CA TYR A 123 -0.25 16.23 7.82
C TYR A 123 -1.76 16.43 8.00
N ALA A 124 -2.35 15.74 8.98
CA ALA A 124 -3.79 15.69 9.21
C ALA A 124 -4.34 16.81 10.10
N ARG A 125 -3.47 17.68 10.66
CA ARG A 125 -3.86 18.67 11.69
C ARG A 125 -5.01 19.57 11.25
N TYR A 126 -5.01 19.99 9.99
CA TYR A 126 -6.02 20.92 9.44
C TYR A 126 -7.29 20.24 8.96
N TYR A 127 -7.36 18.91 8.95
CA TYR A 127 -8.56 18.16 8.56
C TYR A 127 -9.43 17.76 9.74
N ARG A 128 -9.14 18.24 10.96
CA ARG A 128 -9.93 17.95 12.18
C ARG A 128 -11.35 18.50 12.04
N ASN A 129 -12.19 17.79 11.30
CA ASN A 129 -13.63 17.89 11.32
C ASN A 129 -14.19 16.74 12.18
N ASN A 130 -15.41 16.90 12.68
CA ASN A 130 -16.08 15.89 13.49
C ASN A 130 -16.96 14.94 12.66
N ILE A 131 -16.85 14.99 11.33
CA ILE A 131 -17.69 14.18 10.45
C ILE A 131 -16.92 12.90 10.11
N GLU A 132 -17.26 11.81 10.80
CA GLU A 132 -16.71 10.49 10.57
C GLU A 132 -17.81 9.44 10.39
N LEU A 133 -17.55 8.41 9.57
CA LEU A 133 -18.46 7.28 9.44
C LEU A 133 -18.53 6.49 10.76
N GLY A 134 -19.74 6.04 11.08
CA GLY A 134 -19.97 5.13 12.21
C GLY A 134 -19.41 3.73 11.92
N PRO A 135 -19.10 2.94 12.97
CA PRO A 135 -18.48 1.62 12.81
C PRO A 135 -19.29 0.64 11.97
N LYS A 136 -20.63 0.69 12.04
CA LYS A 136 -21.52 -0.15 11.20
C LYS A 136 -21.28 0.12 9.71
N LYS A 137 -21.19 1.40 9.33
CA LYS A 137 -21.00 1.83 7.94
C LYS A 137 -19.57 1.54 7.44
N TRP A 138 -18.56 1.65 8.31
CA TRP A 138 -17.22 1.20 7.97
C TRP A 138 -17.17 -0.29 7.64
N VAL A 139 -17.74 -1.14 8.50
CA VAL A 139 -17.80 -2.60 8.26
C VAL A 139 -18.56 -2.92 6.97
N GLU A 140 -19.70 -2.26 6.73
CA GLU A 140 -20.46 -2.42 5.49
C GLU A 140 -19.61 -2.13 4.24
N LYS A 141 -18.89 -1.00 4.21
CA LYS A 141 -18.09 -0.60 3.04
C LYS A 141 -16.85 -1.48 2.87
N LEU A 142 -16.20 -1.88 3.96
CA LEU A 142 -15.09 -2.82 3.93
C LEU A 142 -15.52 -4.20 3.45
N ARG A 143 -16.74 -4.65 3.77
CA ARG A 143 -17.30 -5.89 3.22
C ARG A 143 -17.46 -5.84 1.71
N MET A 144 -18.10 -4.79 1.19
CA MET A 144 -18.25 -4.59 -0.26
C MET A 144 -16.88 -4.53 -0.96
N MET A 145 -15.90 -3.86 -0.36
CA MET A 145 -14.54 -3.78 -0.89
C MET A 145 -13.83 -5.15 -0.90
N LYS A 146 -14.03 -5.95 0.15
CA LYS A 146 -13.51 -7.32 0.22
C LYS A 146 -14.07 -8.20 -0.89
N GLU A 147 -15.38 -8.10 -1.15
CA GLU A 147 -16.07 -8.84 -2.23
C GLU A 147 -15.50 -8.48 -3.61
N LEU A 148 -15.05 -7.24 -3.80
CA LEU A 148 -14.41 -6.79 -5.06
C LEU A 148 -12.96 -7.24 -5.21
N GLY A 149 -12.31 -7.70 -4.13
CA GLY A 149 -10.91 -8.15 -4.16
C GLY A 149 -9.92 -7.30 -3.39
N VAL A 150 -10.36 -6.36 -2.54
CA VAL A 150 -9.44 -5.71 -1.58
C VAL A 150 -8.89 -6.76 -0.61
N ARG A 151 -7.57 -6.79 -0.45
CA ARG A 151 -6.82 -7.79 0.32
C ARG A 151 -6.13 -7.21 1.54
N TYR A 152 -5.69 -5.97 1.46
CA TYR A 152 -4.87 -5.30 2.47
C TYR A 152 -5.63 -4.08 3.02
N VAL A 153 -5.70 -3.96 4.35
CA VAL A 153 -6.31 -2.80 5.02
C VAL A 153 -5.30 -2.18 5.97
N GLU A 154 -5.09 -0.88 5.90
CA GLU A 154 -4.20 -0.16 6.80
C GLU A 154 -4.96 0.97 7.52
N PHE A 155 -5.06 0.90 8.84
CA PHE A 155 -5.75 1.91 9.65
C PHE A 155 -4.82 3.06 10.01
N THR A 156 -5.26 4.30 9.77
CA THR A 156 -4.48 5.53 9.99
C THR A 156 -5.40 6.74 10.23
N GLY A 157 -4.91 7.96 9.96
CA GLY A 157 -5.64 9.23 10.03
C GLY A 157 -5.03 10.18 11.06
N GLY A 158 -5.81 10.48 12.10
CA GLY A 158 -5.31 11.10 13.33
C GLY A 158 -4.70 10.03 14.24
N GLU A 159 -5.53 9.42 15.07
CA GLU A 159 -5.15 8.22 15.83
C GLU A 159 -6.29 7.18 15.74
N PRO A 160 -6.10 6.04 15.07
CA PRO A 160 -7.16 5.05 14.91
C PRO A 160 -7.60 4.43 16.25
N LEU A 161 -6.69 4.29 17.23
CA LEU A 161 -7.00 3.64 18.51
C LEU A 161 -8.01 4.40 19.38
N ILE A 162 -8.24 5.69 19.11
CA ILE A 162 -9.25 6.50 19.82
C ILE A 162 -10.60 6.56 19.09
N LYS A 163 -10.74 5.92 17.93
CA LYS A 163 -11.99 5.87 17.18
C LYS A 163 -13.05 5.08 17.96
N ASN A 164 -14.20 5.70 18.19
CA ASN A 164 -15.36 4.99 18.74
C ASN A 164 -15.78 3.84 17.83
N GLY A 165 -15.81 2.63 18.39
CA GLY A 165 -16.11 1.39 17.66
C GLY A 165 -14.94 0.81 16.87
N PHE A 166 -13.70 1.25 17.10
CA PHE A 166 -12.51 0.73 16.42
C PHE A 166 -12.40 -0.80 16.53
N VAL A 167 -12.56 -1.35 17.74
CA VAL A 167 -12.48 -2.78 18.01
C VAL A 167 -13.38 -3.60 17.08
N LYS A 168 -14.62 -3.14 16.85
CA LYS A 168 -15.56 -3.81 15.94
C LYS A 168 -15.07 -3.80 14.48
N ILE A 169 -14.51 -2.68 14.04
CA ILE A 169 -13.98 -2.53 12.67
C ILE A 169 -12.73 -3.41 12.50
N LEU A 170 -11.81 -3.33 13.46
CA LEU A 170 -10.59 -4.12 13.50
C LEU A 170 -10.90 -5.62 13.47
N PHE A 171 -11.78 -6.09 14.35
CA PHE A 171 -12.16 -7.50 14.41
C PHE A 171 -12.71 -8.01 13.08
N TYR A 172 -13.61 -7.26 12.43
CA TYR A 172 -14.09 -7.60 11.09
C TYR A 172 -12.94 -7.71 10.09
N CYS A 173 -11.99 -6.78 10.13
CA CYS A 173 -10.87 -6.81 9.20
C CYS A 173 -9.94 -8.00 9.41
N LEU A 174 -9.66 -8.37 10.66
CA LEU A 174 -8.82 -9.53 11.00
C LEU A 174 -9.42 -10.86 10.52
N GLN A 175 -10.76 -10.99 10.53
CA GLN A 175 -11.45 -12.16 9.99
C GLN A 175 -11.36 -12.26 8.46
N ASN A 176 -11.44 -11.13 7.76
CA ASN A 176 -11.81 -11.13 6.33
C ASN A 176 -10.66 -10.71 5.39
N PHE A 177 -9.67 -9.96 5.85
CA PHE A 177 -8.57 -9.48 5.01
C PHE A 177 -7.30 -10.33 5.21
N HIS A 178 -6.42 -10.29 4.21
CA HIS A 178 -5.21 -11.09 4.23
C HIS A 178 -4.18 -10.51 5.22
N LYS A 179 -4.04 -9.18 5.23
CA LYS A 179 -3.19 -8.44 6.17
C LYS A 179 -3.90 -7.19 6.66
N VAL A 180 -3.60 -6.82 7.91
CA VAL A 180 -4.11 -5.62 8.57
C VAL A 180 -2.95 -4.83 9.15
N GLY A 181 -2.78 -3.60 8.67
CA GLY A 181 -1.84 -2.62 9.21
C GLY A 181 -2.52 -1.68 10.21
N ILE A 182 -1.83 -1.33 11.29
CA ILE A 182 -2.28 -0.31 12.25
C ILE A 182 -1.17 0.73 12.41
N LEU A 183 -1.38 1.93 11.88
CA LEU A 183 -0.49 3.07 12.09
C LEU A 183 -0.96 3.82 13.33
N THR A 184 -0.12 3.81 14.37
CA THR A 184 -0.46 4.42 15.66
C THR A 184 0.71 5.22 16.20
N ASN A 185 0.38 6.25 16.98
CA ASN A 185 1.37 6.97 17.77
C ASN A 185 1.88 6.20 18.99
N GLY A 186 1.29 5.05 19.33
CA GLY A 186 1.72 4.21 20.45
C GLY A 186 1.36 4.75 21.84
N TYR A 187 0.62 5.86 21.95
CA TYR A 187 0.35 6.51 23.22
C TYR A 187 -0.75 5.83 24.06
N SER A 188 -1.72 5.18 23.42
CA SER A 188 -2.91 4.65 24.11
C SER A 188 -3.40 3.32 23.54
N LEU A 189 -2.52 2.32 23.51
CA LEU A 189 -2.94 0.96 23.18
C LEU A 189 -3.75 0.35 24.34
N LYS A 190 -5.03 0.06 24.08
CA LYS A 190 -5.92 -0.57 25.06
C LYS A 190 -5.69 -2.08 25.11
N SER A 191 -5.80 -2.67 26.29
CA SER A 191 -5.66 -4.12 26.50
C SER A 191 -6.64 -4.97 25.67
N GLU A 192 -7.86 -4.47 25.45
CA GLU A 192 -8.85 -5.12 24.57
C GLU A 192 -8.35 -5.28 23.13
N ILE A 193 -7.68 -4.25 22.60
CA ILE A 193 -7.13 -4.29 21.24
C ILE A 193 -5.99 -5.31 21.19
N LEU A 194 -5.10 -5.29 22.19
CA LEU A 194 -4.01 -6.26 22.31
C LEU A 194 -4.54 -7.70 22.33
N LYS A 195 -5.53 -8.00 23.16
CA LYS A 195 -6.14 -9.34 23.25
C LYS A 195 -6.63 -9.84 21.90
N ILE A 196 -7.28 -8.97 21.13
CA ILE A 196 -7.84 -9.34 19.82
C ILE A 196 -6.73 -9.56 18.78
N ILE A 197 -5.71 -8.70 18.72
CA ILE A 197 -4.67 -8.82 17.68
C ILE A 197 -3.74 -10.03 17.90
N LYS A 198 -3.58 -10.51 19.14
CA LYS A 198 -2.77 -11.69 19.47
C LYS A 198 -3.19 -12.93 18.66
N ASP A 199 -4.50 -13.18 18.59
CA ASP A 199 -5.08 -14.32 17.87
C ASP A 199 -4.86 -14.24 16.34
N TYR A 200 -4.41 -13.10 15.83
CA TYR A 200 -4.19 -12.83 14.39
C TYR A 200 -2.78 -12.30 14.11
N LYS A 201 -1.81 -12.52 15.00
CA LYS A 201 -0.49 -11.88 14.92
C LYS A 201 0.23 -12.05 13.58
N ASP A 202 0.05 -13.19 12.90
CA ASP A 202 0.65 -13.46 11.59
C ASP A 202 0.10 -12.58 10.45
N LYS A 203 -1.07 -11.97 10.66
CA LYS A 203 -1.73 -11.07 9.71
C LYS A 203 -1.57 -9.60 10.06
N VAL A 204 -1.06 -9.28 11.26
CA VAL A 204 -1.04 -7.92 11.80
C VAL A 204 0.35 -7.31 11.73
N LEU A 205 0.43 -6.08 11.23
CA LEU A 205 1.58 -5.20 11.37
C LEU A 205 1.16 -3.96 12.15
N VAL A 206 1.88 -3.63 13.22
CA VAL A 206 1.69 -2.37 13.95
C VAL A 206 2.86 -1.44 13.64
N ASN A 207 2.58 -0.31 13.00
CA ASN A 207 3.55 0.71 12.70
C ASN A 207 3.50 1.82 13.75
N ILE A 208 4.53 1.91 14.58
CA ILE A 208 4.62 2.84 15.70
C ILE A 208 5.58 3.97 15.38
N SER A 209 5.10 5.17 15.65
CA SER A 209 5.85 6.41 15.52
C SER A 209 6.81 6.66 16.69
N LEU A 210 8.13 6.62 16.46
CA LEU A 210 9.16 6.98 17.46
C LEU A 210 10.24 7.84 16.78
N ASP A 211 10.22 9.16 17.02
CA ASP A 211 11.07 10.10 16.26
C ASP A 211 12.36 10.53 16.95
N SER A 212 12.69 9.97 18.12
CA SER A 212 13.96 10.21 18.77
C SER A 212 14.19 9.18 19.87
N SER A 213 15.46 8.87 20.13
CA SER A 213 15.95 8.19 21.33
C SER A 213 15.97 9.10 22.56
N ASP A 214 15.85 10.42 22.35
CA ASP A 214 15.77 11.42 23.40
C ASP A 214 14.30 11.66 23.80
N PRO A 215 13.94 11.43 25.08
CA PRO A 215 12.56 11.61 25.53
C PRO A 215 12.03 13.02 25.31
N ASP A 216 12.83 14.05 25.61
CA ASP A 216 12.38 15.45 25.54
C ASP A 216 12.18 15.89 24.10
N GLU A 217 13.08 15.49 23.20
CA GLU A 217 12.92 15.75 21.76
C GLU A 217 11.67 15.06 21.20
N HIS A 218 11.48 13.77 21.48
CA HIS A 218 10.29 13.03 21.04
C HIS A 218 9.01 13.66 21.59
N ASN A 219 8.98 13.96 22.89
CA ASN A 219 7.84 14.55 23.57
C ASN A 219 7.48 15.92 23.01
N LYS A 220 8.48 16.78 22.76
CA LYS A 220 8.31 18.09 22.14
C LYS A 220 7.77 17.95 20.72
N PHE A 221 8.31 17.05 19.93
CA PHE A 221 7.87 16.82 18.54
C PHE A 221 6.44 16.28 18.45
N ARG A 222 6.03 15.45 19.43
CA ARG A 222 4.70 14.83 19.54
C ARG A 222 3.67 15.67 20.32
N GLY A 223 4.12 16.66 21.07
CA GLY A 223 3.29 17.63 21.79
C GLY A 223 2.70 17.10 23.11
N ARG A 224 3.33 16.10 23.74
CA ARG A 224 2.94 15.55 25.05
C ARG A 224 4.19 15.13 25.83
N SER A 225 4.27 15.51 27.10
CA SER A 225 5.44 15.32 27.96
C SER A 225 5.72 13.88 28.38
N ASP A 226 4.77 12.96 28.17
CA ASP A 226 4.89 11.54 28.50
C ASP A 226 4.80 10.63 27.27
N ALA A 227 4.84 11.20 26.05
CA ALA A 227 4.66 10.44 24.81
C ALA A 227 5.71 9.35 24.63
N PHE A 228 6.99 9.68 24.84
CA PHE A 228 8.11 8.76 24.66
C PHE A 228 7.94 7.50 25.51
N GLN A 229 7.67 7.67 26.81
CA GLN A 229 7.53 6.56 27.76
C GLN A 229 6.35 5.66 27.36
N LYS A 230 5.21 6.24 26.96
CA LYS A 230 4.04 5.48 26.50
C LYS A 230 4.33 4.72 25.21
N THR A 231 4.98 5.37 24.24
CA THR A 231 5.34 4.77 22.95
C THR A 231 6.28 3.58 23.12
N VAL A 232 7.37 3.74 23.88
CA VAL A 232 8.35 2.67 24.13
C VAL A 232 7.71 1.51 24.92
N ALA A 233 6.87 1.81 25.91
CA ALA A 233 6.13 0.77 26.64
C ALA A 233 5.19 -0.02 25.72
N THR A 234 4.49 0.66 24.80
CA THR A 234 3.62 0.00 23.82
C THR A 234 4.41 -0.89 22.86
N ILE A 235 5.60 -0.46 22.40
CA ILE A 235 6.48 -1.28 21.55
C ILE A 235 6.84 -2.58 22.28
N ARG A 236 7.33 -2.48 23.53
CA ARG A 236 7.70 -3.65 24.35
C ARG A 236 6.52 -4.60 24.56
N MET A 237 5.37 -4.06 24.96
CA MET A 237 4.16 -4.86 25.21
C MET A 237 3.68 -5.63 23.97
N LEU A 238 3.82 -5.05 22.77
CA LEU A 238 3.49 -5.75 21.53
C LEU A 238 4.54 -6.79 21.16
N ALA A 239 5.82 -6.48 21.39
CA ALA A 239 6.93 -7.38 21.11
C ALA A 239 6.93 -8.62 22.02
N GLU A 240 6.57 -8.47 23.30
CA GLU A 240 6.39 -9.58 24.26
C GLU A 240 5.36 -10.62 23.78
N GLU A 241 4.42 -10.20 22.93
CA GLU A 241 3.37 -11.02 22.35
C GLU A 241 3.69 -11.49 20.93
N ASP A 242 4.94 -11.29 20.49
CA ASP A 242 5.47 -11.67 19.18
C ASP A 242 4.74 -11.00 17.99
N ILE A 243 4.07 -9.88 18.24
CA ILE A 243 3.38 -9.10 17.21
C ILE A 243 4.41 -8.35 16.36
N PHE A 244 4.21 -8.31 15.04
CA PHE A 244 5.13 -7.61 14.16
C PHE A 244 5.01 -6.09 14.35
N VAL A 245 5.98 -5.50 15.05
CA VAL A 245 6.10 -4.06 15.24
C VAL A 245 7.14 -3.50 14.27
N ARG A 246 6.71 -2.54 13.45
CA ARG A 246 7.61 -1.64 12.73
C ARG A 246 7.66 -0.31 13.46
N VAL A 247 8.84 0.22 13.69
CA VAL A 247 9.02 1.60 14.17
C VAL A 247 9.34 2.50 12.99
N THR A 248 8.66 3.64 12.90
CA THR A 248 8.94 4.67 11.88
C THR A 248 9.33 5.99 12.53
N MET A 249 10.43 6.58 12.07
CA MET A 249 10.94 7.89 12.48
C MET A 249 10.70 8.95 11.39
N SER A 250 10.11 10.08 11.77
CA SER A 250 10.05 11.28 10.91
C SER A 250 11.28 12.15 11.16
N VAL A 251 12.12 12.31 10.12
CA VAL A 251 13.40 13.00 10.20
C VAL A 251 13.24 14.47 9.82
N TYR A 252 13.82 15.35 10.62
CA TYR A 252 13.91 16.79 10.41
C TYR A 252 15.28 17.30 10.88
N GLU A 253 15.51 18.60 10.83
CA GLU A 253 16.82 19.25 11.01
C GLU A 253 17.50 18.88 12.33
N HIS A 254 16.72 18.70 13.40
CA HIS A 254 17.25 18.51 14.74
C HIS A 254 17.52 17.05 15.12
N ASN A 255 16.80 16.08 14.55
CA ASN A 255 16.88 14.67 14.98
C ASN A 255 17.66 13.76 14.02
N ILE A 256 18.16 14.27 12.89
CA ILE A 256 18.91 13.48 11.88
C ILE A 256 20.11 12.72 12.46
N GLU A 257 20.78 13.25 13.49
CA GLU A 257 21.89 12.55 14.15
C GLU A 257 21.45 11.34 14.96
N ARG A 258 20.18 11.34 15.39
CA ARG A 258 19.64 10.32 16.28
C ARG A 258 18.99 9.16 15.55
N ILE A 259 19.07 9.09 14.22
CA ILE A 259 18.48 7.98 13.45
C ILE A 259 19.02 6.64 13.98
N GLU A 260 20.34 6.50 14.12
CA GLU A 260 20.94 5.25 14.59
C GLU A 260 20.58 4.93 16.04
N SER A 261 20.67 5.90 16.97
CA SER A 261 20.34 5.64 18.37
C SER A 261 18.85 5.35 18.57
N THR A 262 17.96 5.94 17.77
CA THR A 262 16.52 5.64 17.78
C THR A 262 16.24 4.25 17.21
N LEU A 263 16.96 3.85 16.17
CA LEU A 263 16.93 2.50 15.60
C LEU A 263 17.37 1.46 16.64
N ILE A 264 18.48 1.69 17.33
CA ILE A 264 18.99 0.81 18.39
C ILE A 264 17.94 0.68 19.49
N LEU A 265 17.39 1.79 19.99
CA LEU A 265 16.33 1.79 20.99
C LEU A 265 15.10 0.98 20.53
N ALA A 266 14.68 1.13 19.28
CA ALA A 266 13.56 0.37 18.73
C ALA A 266 13.84 -1.13 18.72
N LYS A 267 15.07 -1.53 18.34
CA LYS A 267 15.53 -2.92 18.35
C LYS A 267 15.55 -3.50 19.76
N GLU A 268 16.12 -2.77 20.72
CA GLU A 268 16.16 -3.14 22.14
C GLU A 268 14.76 -3.24 22.76
N ALA A 269 13.81 -2.42 22.30
CA ALA A 269 12.42 -2.50 22.70
C ALA A 269 11.66 -3.69 22.07
N GLY A 270 12.29 -4.44 21.17
CA GLY A 270 11.72 -5.64 20.55
C GLY A 270 10.99 -5.41 19.23
N ALA A 271 11.14 -4.25 18.59
CA ALA A 271 10.63 -4.06 17.23
C ALA A 271 11.28 -5.06 16.26
N LYS A 272 10.55 -5.44 15.21
CA LYS A 272 11.05 -6.34 14.14
C LYS A 272 11.54 -5.60 12.90
N SER A 273 11.17 -4.33 12.77
CA SER A 273 11.56 -3.50 11.63
C SER A 273 11.68 -2.03 12.03
N PHE A 274 12.61 -1.31 11.40
CA PHE A 274 12.75 0.14 11.52
C PHE A 274 12.76 0.80 10.14
N ALA A 275 12.11 1.95 10.03
CA ALA A 275 12.10 2.78 8.84
C ALA A 275 12.22 4.26 9.23
N TRP A 276 12.77 5.09 8.35
CA TRP A 276 12.76 6.53 8.52
C TRP A 276 12.46 7.22 7.21
N GLY A 277 11.95 8.44 7.31
CA GLY A 277 11.73 9.29 6.16
C GLY A 277 11.70 10.75 6.57
N PRO A 278 12.00 11.68 5.66
CA PRO A 278 11.95 13.10 5.96
C PRO A 278 10.51 13.53 6.30
N VAL A 279 10.37 14.56 7.13
CA VAL A 279 9.10 15.29 7.24
C VAL A 279 8.72 15.81 5.86
N PHE A 280 7.48 15.53 5.45
CA PHE A 280 6.98 15.94 4.14
C PHE A 280 6.21 17.26 4.22
N LEU A 281 6.13 17.97 3.08
CA LEU A 281 5.53 19.31 2.93
C LEU A 281 3.98 19.30 2.98
N PHE A 282 3.39 18.54 3.91
CA PHE A 282 1.94 18.41 4.09
C PHE A 282 1.52 18.83 5.50
N GLY A 283 0.31 19.40 5.61
CA GLY A 283 -0.19 19.93 6.87
C GLY A 283 0.83 20.86 7.54
N LYS A 284 1.15 20.62 8.81
CA LYS A 284 2.15 21.41 9.54
C LYS A 284 3.59 21.11 9.15
N GLY A 285 3.85 20.03 8.40
CA GLY A 285 5.17 19.78 7.81
C GLY A 285 5.65 20.91 6.91
N LYS A 286 4.76 21.80 6.45
CA LYS A 286 5.10 23.04 5.75
C LYS A 286 5.94 24.04 6.55
N GLU A 287 5.99 23.88 7.87
CA GLU A 287 6.77 24.71 8.79
C GLU A 287 8.23 24.21 8.92
N PHE A 288 8.60 23.10 8.24
CA PHE A 288 9.92 22.46 8.29
C PHE A 288 10.67 22.62 6.95
N ASP A 289 11.99 22.43 6.96
CA ASP A 289 12.82 22.33 5.74
C ASP A 289 12.71 20.92 5.13
N THR A 290 11.59 20.69 4.47
CA THR A 290 11.26 19.39 3.85
C THR A 290 12.02 19.13 2.54
N MET A 291 12.78 20.10 2.05
CA MET A 291 13.47 20.03 0.75
C MET A 291 14.95 19.78 0.92
N SER A 292 15.62 20.45 1.86
CA SER A 292 17.07 20.29 2.04
C SER A 292 17.42 19.01 2.78
N ILE A 293 16.57 18.54 3.70
CA ILE A 293 16.84 17.33 4.48
C ILE A 293 17.01 16.09 3.59
N PRO A 294 16.06 15.74 2.70
CA PRO A 294 16.20 14.57 1.82
C PRO A 294 17.42 14.64 0.89
N THR A 295 17.90 15.85 0.57
CA THR A 295 19.03 16.09 -0.34
C THR A 295 20.34 16.38 0.38
N SER A 296 20.34 16.41 1.71
CA SER A 296 21.55 16.70 2.47
C SER A 296 22.50 15.52 2.40
N ALA A 297 23.80 15.79 2.19
CA ALA A 297 24.85 14.76 2.20
C ALA A 297 24.73 13.89 3.46
N LYS A 298 24.49 14.54 4.60
CA LYS A 298 24.25 13.90 5.89
C LYS A 298 23.12 12.87 5.90
N PHE A 299 21.96 13.17 5.31
CA PHE A 299 20.83 12.25 5.28
C PHE A 299 21.10 11.07 4.35
N ILE A 300 21.74 11.33 3.21
CA ILE A 300 22.09 10.33 2.21
C ILE A 300 23.14 9.37 2.79
N GLU A 301 24.25 9.89 3.31
CA GLU A 301 25.34 9.11 3.91
C GLU A 301 24.85 8.22 5.05
N LYS A 302 24.07 8.79 6.00
CA LYS A 302 23.45 7.97 7.06
C LYS A 302 22.50 6.93 6.50
N THR A 303 21.75 7.27 5.46
CA THR A 303 20.80 6.31 4.88
C THR A 303 21.53 5.13 4.26
N GLU A 304 22.58 5.37 3.48
CA GLU A 304 23.41 4.33 2.87
C GLU A 304 24.13 3.48 3.93
N GLU A 305 24.78 4.13 4.90
CA GLU A 305 25.51 3.47 5.97
C GLU A 305 24.59 2.55 6.81
N LEU A 306 23.50 3.10 7.33
CA LEU A 306 22.62 2.39 8.26
C LEU A 306 21.80 1.31 7.56
N SER A 307 21.38 1.53 6.32
CA SER A 307 20.70 0.51 5.51
C SER A 307 21.60 -0.72 5.30
N LYS A 308 22.89 -0.50 5.03
CA LYS A 308 23.86 -1.60 4.89
C LYS A 308 24.19 -2.27 6.23
N LYS A 309 24.42 -1.47 7.27
CA LYS A 309 24.81 -1.95 8.61
C LYS A 309 23.71 -2.75 9.29
N TYR A 310 22.45 -2.38 9.07
CA TYR A 310 21.28 -2.98 9.73
C TYR A 310 20.30 -3.59 8.73
N LYS A 311 20.78 -4.18 7.62
CA LYS A 311 19.96 -4.70 6.51
C LYS A 311 18.80 -5.64 6.92
N ASP A 312 18.97 -6.43 7.98
CA ASP A 312 17.95 -7.39 8.43
C ASP A 312 16.85 -6.75 9.29
N PHE A 313 17.03 -5.49 9.70
CA PHE A 313 16.14 -4.76 10.59
C PHE A 313 15.59 -3.49 9.97
N VAL A 314 16.43 -2.79 9.20
CA VAL A 314 16.00 -1.66 8.40
C VAL A 314 15.22 -2.21 7.23
N ALA A 315 13.93 -1.87 7.19
CA ALA A 315 13.20 -2.00 5.95
C ALA A 315 13.75 -0.93 5.01
N VAL A 316 14.84 -1.24 4.30
CA VAL A 316 14.99 -0.67 2.97
C VAL A 316 13.72 -1.12 2.24
N LEU A 317 13.14 -0.26 1.43
CA LEU A 317 12.04 -0.66 0.54
C LEU A 317 12.54 -1.65 -0.55
N GLU A 318 13.45 -2.56 -0.20
CA GLU A 318 14.00 -3.63 -1.00
C GLU A 318 12.92 -4.70 -1.20
N GLY A 319 12.70 -5.04 -2.47
CA GLY A 319 11.73 -6.04 -2.91
C GLY A 319 10.39 -5.42 -3.28
N ASP A 320 9.46 -5.37 -2.34
CA ASP A 320 8.02 -5.24 -2.67
C ASP A 320 7.60 -3.89 -3.30
N LYS A 321 8.32 -2.79 -3.04
CA LYS A 321 8.03 -1.50 -3.67
C LYS A 321 8.92 -1.20 -4.86
N LEU A 322 10.22 -1.51 -4.81
CA LEU A 322 11.13 -1.27 -5.93
C LEU A 322 10.77 -2.16 -7.12
N GLU A 323 10.56 -3.46 -6.93
CA GLU A 323 10.13 -4.35 -8.02
C GLU A 323 8.73 -3.98 -8.55
N SER A 324 7.82 -3.52 -7.68
CA SER A 324 6.50 -3.04 -8.12
C SER A 324 6.56 -1.71 -8.87
N ILE A 325 7.45 -0.79 -8.49
CA ILE A 325 7.65 0.49 -9.19
C ILE A 325 8.38 0.24 -10.52
N ASP A 326 9.32 -0.69 -10.56
CA ASP A 326 10.02 -1.07 -11.79
C ASP A 326 9.08 -1.81 -12.75
N TYR A 327 8.21 -2.69 -12.24
CA TYR A 327 7.24 -3.42 -13.06
C TYR A 327 6.08 -2.54 -13.53
N PHE A 328 5.47 -1.72 -12.66
CA PHE A 328 4.29 -0.92 -13.00
C PHE A 328 4.58 0.55 -13.35
N GLY A 329 5.78 1.04 -13.11
CA GLY A 329 6.20 2.43 -13.32
C GLY A 329 5.80 3.42 -12.21
N ASN A 330 5.00 3.01 -11.21
CA ASN A 330 4.62 3.84 -10.07
C ASN A 330 4.23 3.03 -8.82
N CYS A 331 3.98 3.72 -7.71
CA CYS A 331 3.73 3.11 -6.40
C CYS A 331 2.33 2.50 -6.21
N GLY A 332 1.53 2.34 -7.27
CA GLY A 332 0.15 1.85 -7.18
C GLY A 332 -0.88 2.92 -6.82
N LEU A 333 -0.49 4.20 -6.85
CA LEU A 333 -1.31 5.37 -6.53
C LEU A 333 -2.69 5.29 -7.21
N GLY A 334 -3.78 5.29 -6.46
CA GLY A 334 -5.13 5.42 -7.00
C GLY A 334 -5.74 4.17 -7.64
N TRP A 335 -4.93 3.24 -8.15
CA TRP A 335 -5.40 2.06 -8.89
C TRP A 335 -5.15 0.74 -8.15
N ARG A 336 -4.05 0.62 -7.42
CA ARG A 336 -3.75 -0.53 -6.55
C ARG A 336 -3.94 -0.20 -5.08
N SER A 337 -3.67 1.05 -4.71
CA SER A 337 -3.77 1.58 -3.36
C SER A 337 -4.56 2.89 -3.33
N ILE A 338 -5.60 2.95 -2.50
CA ILE A 338 -6.41 4.17 -2.30
C ILE A 338 -6.49 4.55 -0.81
N THR A 339 -6.98 5.76 -0.53
CA THR A 339 -7.22 6.25 0.82
C THR A 339 -8.68 6.62 1.01
N LEU A 340 -9.27 6.15 2.10
CA LEU A 340 -10.61 6.46 2.56
C LEU A 340 -10.52 7.48 3.70
N SER A 341 -11.08 8.67 3.49
CA SER A 341 -11.18 9.70 4.53
C SER A 341 -12.31 9.41 5.52
N PRO A 342 -12.30 9.98 6.75
CA PRO A 342 -13.30 9.73 7.77
C PRO A 342 -14.74 9.99 7.32
N ASP A 343 -14.94 10.99 6.46
CA ASP A 343 -16.23 11.43 5.94
C ASP A 343 -16.74 10.61 4.74
N GLY A 344 -15.95 9.65 4.27
CA GLY A 344 -16.27 8.76 3.16
C GLY A 344 -15.68 9.16 1.81
N LYS A 345 -14.89 10.23 1.71
CA LYS A 345 -14.19 10.56 0.46
C LYS A 345 -13.10 9.54 0.14
N VAL A 346 -12.96 9.22 -1.15
CA VAL A 346 -11.91 8.34 -1.66
C VAL A 346 -10.89 9.15 -2.43
N ARG A 347 -9.61 8.91 -2.17
CA ARG A 347 -8.47 9.63 -2.74
C ARG A 347 -7.39 8.66 -3.19
N ALA A 348 -6.53 9.09 -4.10
CA ALA A 348 -5.46 8.24 -4.61
C ALA A 348 -4.26 8.10 -3.65
N CYS A 349 -4.10 9.01 -2.68
CA CYS A 349 -3.01 9.02 -1.70
C CYS A 349 -3.43 9.77 -0.42
N PRO A 350 -2.92 9.38 0.77
CA PRO A 350 -3.20 10.11 2.00
C PRO A 350 -2.72 11.57 1.97
N PHE A 351 -1.69 11.88 1.17
CA PHE A 351 -1.13 13.22 1.04
C PHE A 351 -1.83 14.13 0.04
N LEU A 352 -2.71 13.59 -0.83
CA LEU A 352 -3.50 14.40 -1.74
C LEU A 352 -4.71 14.98 -1.02
N ARG A 353 -4.83 16.30 -0.87
CA ARG A 353 -5.98 16.88 -0.16
C ARG A 353 -7.31 16.46 -0.81
N PRO A 354 -8.41 16.26 -0.05
CA PRO A 354 -9.75 16.10 -0.61
C PRO A 354 -10.21 17.42 -1.26
N SER A 355 -9.72 17.71 -2.47
CA SER A 355 -10.23 18.74 -3.36
C SER A 355 -10.96 18.08 -4.54
N LYS A 356 -11.72 18.87 -5.31
CA LYS A 356 -12.42 18.39 -6.51
C LYS A 356 -11.46 17.62 -7.45
N ASP A 357 -10.23 18.09 -7.55
CA ASP A 357 -9.19 17.54 -8.42
C ASP A 357 -8.81 16.09 -8.07
N PHE A 358 -8.80 15.72 -6.79
CA PHE A 358 -8.15 14.49 -6.30
C PHE A 358 -9.09 13.46 -5.68
N VAL A 359 -10.38 13.78 -5.57
CA VAL A 359 -11.39 12.85 -5.05
C VAL A 359 -11.85 11.90 -6.16
N LEU A 360 -11.71 10.60 -5.92
CA LEU A 360 -12.17 9.52 -6.79
C LEU A 360 -13.67 9.23 -6.61
N GLY A 361 -14.23 9.57 -5.44
CA GLY A 361 -15.65 9.37 -5.16
C GLY A 361 -15.98 9.49 -3.67
N ASP A 362 -17.20 9.10 -3.32
CA ASP A 362 -17.72 9.18 -1.96
C ASP A 362 -18.47 7.90 -1.57
N ILE A 363 -17.83 7.02 -0.80
CA ILE A 363 -18.43 5.76 -0.34
C ILE A 363 -19.57 5.95 0.66
N LYS A 364 -19.80 7.18 1.16
CA LYS A 364 -20.99 7.49 1.95
C LYS A 364 -22.25 7.47 1.07
N ARG A 365 -22.11 7.83 -0.20
CA ARG A 365 -23.20 8.03 -1.17
C ARG A 365 -23.20 7.02 -2.31
N GLN A 366 -22.05 6.42 -2.61
CA GLN A 366 -21.85 5.51 -3.72
C GLN A 366 -21.48 4.10 -3.23
N LEU A 367 -21.67 3.11 -4.10
CA LEU A 367 -21.08 1.79 -3.92
C LEU A 367 -19.58 1.86 -4.21
N PRO A 368 -18.73 1.06 -3.52
CA PRO A 368 -17.30 1.02 -3.82
C PRO A 368 -16.99 0.75 -5.29
N LEU A 369 -17.72 -0.16 -5.94
CA LEU A 369 -17.56 -0.44 -7.37
C LEU A 369 -17.73 0.83 -8.23
N THR A 370 -18.77 1.62 -7.97
CA THR A 370 -19.00 2.89 -8.69
C THR A 370 -17.83 3.87 -8.51
N VAL A 371 -17.19 3.88 -7.34
CA VAL A 371 -15.99 4.71 -7.11
C VAL A 371 -14.79 4.17 -7.88
N PHE A 372 -14.63 2.85 -7.95
CA PHE A 372 -13.52 2.19 -8.66
C PHE A 372 -13.66 2.25 -10.19
N GLN A 373 -14.85 2.59 -10.69
CA GLN A 373 -15.08 2.87 -12.11
C GLN A 373 -14.71 4.31 -12.51
N ASN A 374 -14.17 5.13 -11.60
CA ASN A 374 -13.76 6.48 -11.92
C ASN A 374 -12.59 6.50 -12.91
N LYS A 375 -12.77 7.17 -14.04
CA LYS A 375 -11.76 7.31 -15.11
C LYS A 375 -10.42 7.86 -14.63
N LYS A 376 -10.39 8.67 -13.56
CA LYS A 376 -9.13 9.18 -12.97
C LYS A 376 -8.22 8.06 -12.49
N ILE A 377 -8.75 6.88 -12.17
CA ILE A 377 -7.97 5.71 -11.78
C ILE A 377 -7.07 5.22 -12.93
N PHE A 378 -7.59 5.22 -14.16
CA PHE A 378 -6.79 4.92 -15.36
C PHE A 378 -5.68 5.94 -15.55
N LEU A 379 -5.99 7.24 -15.38
CA LEU A 379 -4.98 8.30 -15.47
C LEU A 379 -3.86 8.09 -14.45
N TYR A 380 -4.19 7.75 -13.20
CA TYR A 380 -3.18 7.47 -12.18
C TYR A 380 -2.33 6.22 -12.50
N ARG A 381 -2.93 5.16 -13.05
CA ARG A 381 -2.21 3.97 -13.52
C ARG A 381 -1.19 4.31 -14.61
N SER A 382 -1.52 5.25 -15.51
CA SER A 382 -0.68 5.65 -16.64
C SER A 382 0.43 6.64 -16.28
N LEU A 383 0.38 7.30 -15.12
CA LEU A 383 1.43 8.22 -14.69
C LEU A 383 2.72 7.48 -14.33
N LYS A 384 3.83 7.86 -14.96
CA LYS A 384 5.16 7.43 -14.51
C LYS A 384 5.62 8.26 -13.32
N ALA A 385 6.27 7.64 -12.33
CA ALA A 385 6.86 8.40 -11.24
C ALA A 385 8.07 9.23 -11.72
N PRO A 386 8.42 10.36 -11.07
CA PRO A 386 9.64 11.09 -11.39
C PRO A 386 10.88 10.20 -11.19
N ASP A 387 11.76 10.16 -12.17
CA ASP A 387 13.03 9.43 -12.16
C ASP A 387 14.14 10.19 -12.90
N PHE A 388 15.33 9.59 -13.01
CA PHE A 388 16.48 10.18 -13.70
C PHE A 388 16.28 10.26 -15.21
N GLU A 389 15.59 9.30 -15.83
CA GLU A 389 15.35 9.29 -17.28
C GLU A 389 14.48 10.46 -17.72
N ILE A 390 13.43 10.76 -16.96
CA ILE A 390 12.48 11.84 -17.26
C ILE A 390 13.05 13.19 -16.80
N CYS A 391 13.69 13.25 -15.63
CA CYS A 391 14.04 14.52 -15.00
C CYS A 391 15.45 15.01 -15.34
N GLY A 392 16.36 14.14 -15.79
CA GLY A 392 17.77 14.46 -16.01
C GLY A 392 18.44 15.04 -14.75
N ASP A 393 19.25 16.07 -14.92
CA ASP A 393 20.01 16.73 -13.85
C ASP A 393 19.17 17.72 -13.01
N CYS A 394 17.87 17.48 -12.89
CA CYS A 394 16.99 18.33 -12.09
C CYS A 394 17.42 18.31 -10.62
N LYS A 395 17.84 19.47 -10.08
CA LYS A 395 18.24 19.63 -8.67
C LYS A 395 17.17 19.24 -7.63
N TYR A 396 15.90 19.12 -8.04
CA TYR A 396 14.79 18.71 -7.16
C TYR A 396 14.44 17.22 -7.27
N LEU A 397 15.10 16.47 -8.16
CA LEU A 397 14.77 15.07 -8.41
C LEU A 397 14.88 14.23 -7.14
N VAL A 398 15.89 14.43 -6.29
CA VAL A 398 16.02 13.67 -5.04
C VAL A 398 14.77 13.79 -4.15
N PHE A 399 14.12 14.95 -4.14
CA PHE A 399 12.83 15.13 -3.46
C PHE A 399 11.68 14.43 -4.20
N CYS A 400 11.61 14.54 -5.54
CA CYS A 400 10.48 14.02 -6.31
C CYS A 400 10.54 12.50 -6.60
N LYS A 401 11.75 11.90 -6.58
CA LYS A 401 12.03 10.57 -7.13
C LYS A 401 11.07 9.52 -6.56
N GLY A 402 10.48 8.72 -7.45
CA GLY A 402 9.58 7.62 -7.09
C GLY A 402 8.23 8.04 -6.50
N CYS A 403 7.88 9.34 -6.48
CA CYS A 403 6.65 9.82 -5.87
C CYS A 403 5.93 10.88 -6.70
N ILE A 404 4.85 10.46 -7.36
CA ILE A 404 3.97 11.32 -8.17
C ILE A 404 3.46 12.52 -7.35
N VAL A 405 3.05 12.32 -6.10
CA VAL A 405 2.48 13.41 -5.27
C VAL A 405 3.51 14.49 -4.97
N ARG A 406 4.78 14.12 -4.73
CA ARG A 406 5.88 15.09 -4.56
C ARG A 406 6.16 15.85 -5.86
N GLY A 407 6.13 15.15 -7.00
CA GLY A 407 6.20 15.78 -8.33
C GLY A 407 5.08 16.80 -8.57
N LEU A 408 3.82 16.40 -8.34
CA LEU A 408 2.64 17.27 -8.47
C LEU A 408 2.73 18.52 -7.59
N GLN A 409 3.19 18.35 -6.36
CA GLN A 409 3.36 19.46 -5.44
C GLN A 409 4.43 20.45 -5.93
N MET A 410 5.57 19.94 -6.41
CA MET A 410 6.65 20.77 -6.96
C MET A 410 6.17 21.62 -8.15
N VAL A 411 5.34 21.04 -9.03
CA VAL A 411 4.76 21.76 -10.17
C VAL A 411 3.86 22.90 -9.71
N LYS A 412 2.90 22.62 -8.81
CA LYS A 412 1.92 23.62 -8.35
C LYS A 412 2.57 24.78 -7.60
N ASP A 413 3.53 24.49 -6.72
CA ASP A 413 4.08 25.50 -5.81
C ASP A 413 5.12 26.43 -6.46
N LYS A 414 5.77 26.01 -7.56
CA LYS A 414 6.94 26.73 -8.09
C LYS A 414 6.81 27.26 -9.51
N LYS A 415 5.73 26.94 -10.26
CA LYS A 415 5.56 27.35 -11.68
C LYS A 415 6.83 27.06 -12.51
N VAL A 416 7.50 25.94 -12.23
CA VAL A 416 8.80 25.58 -12.83
C VAL A 416 8.56 24.88 -14.16
N LYS A 417 9.47 25.09 -15.13
CA LYS A 417 9.61 24.23 -16.31
C LYS A 417 10.02 22.82 -15.86
N CYS A 418 9.03 21.97 -15.61
CA CYS A 418 9.23 20.62 -15.08
C CYS A 418 9.20 19.61 -16.22
N ASN A 419 10.32 18.89 -16.44
CA ASN A 419 10.39 17.84 -17.47
C ASN A 419 9.38 16.73 -17.21
N TRP A 420 9.23 16.32 -15.94
CA TRP A 420 8.24 15.32 -15.54
C TRP A 420 6.81 15.75 -15.83
N TYR A 421 6.46 17.01 -15.56
CA TYR A 421 5.12 17.52 -15.92
C TYR A 421 4.90 17.46 -17.43
N ARG A 422 5.85 17.97 -18.23
CA ARG A 422 5.77 17.95 -19.70
C ARG A 422 5.63 16.53 -20.25
N ALA A 423 6.38 15.58 -19.69
CA ALA A 423 6.30 14.18 -20.08
C ALA A 423 4.97 13.50 -19.73
N ASN A 424 4.15 14.12 -18.86
CA ASN A 424 2.84 13.61 -18.43
C ASN A 424 1.72 14.63 -18.67
N GLU A 425 1.94 15.64 -19.53
CA GLU A 425 1.08 16.83 -19.62
C GLU A 425 -0.36 16.46 -19.97
N GLU A 426 -0.56 15.67 -21.03
CA GLU A 426 -1.88 15.20 -21.46
C GLU A 426 -2.64 14.49 -20.33
N ILE A 427 -1.98 13.59 -19.60
CA ILE A 427 -2.58 12.83 -18.50
C ILE A 427 -2.95 13.76 -17.34
N LEU A 428 -2.05 14.70 -17.00
CA LEU A 428 -2.25 15.64 -15.90
C LEU A 428 -3.35 16.65 -16.20
N GLU A 429 -3.46 17.14 -17.44
CA GLU A 429 -4.55 18.01 -17.87
C GLU A 429 -5.91 17.29 -17.79
N CYS A 430 -5.97 16.02 -18.21
CA CYS A 430 -7.16 15.18 -18.03
C CYS A 430 -7.49 14.91 -16.55
N LEU A 431 -6.49 14.89 -15.67
CA LEU A 431 -6.70 14.63 -14.24
C LEU A 431 -7.28 15.86 -13.51
N PHE A 432 -6.93 17.06 -13.97
CA PHE A 432 -7.33 18.34 -13.38
C PHE A 432 -8.57 18.98 -14.00
N THR A 433 -9.04 18.44 -15.13
CA THR A 433 -10.38 18.69 -15.68
C THR A 433 -11.43 17.82 -14.99
#